data_AF-A0A949PAQ3-F1
#
_entry.id   AF-A0A949PAQ3-F1
#
_cell.length_a   1.000
_cell.length_b   1.000
_cell.length_c   1.000
_cell.angle_alpha   90.00
_cell.angle_beta   90.00
_cell.angle_gamma   90.00
#
_symmetry.space_group_name_H-M   'P 1'
#
loop_
_entity.id
_entity.type
_entity.pdbx_description
1 polymer ?
#
loop_
_entity_poly.entity_id
_entity_poly.type
_entity_poly.pdbx_seq_one_letter_code
_entity_poly.pdbx_strand_id
1 'polypeptide(L)'
;MDDGTIEQIATADLTAAAAVVDLADDIVGKAVQQLSTTGGPDTQQVLAYDIAHAASAVATARSLLDYGAKGDVEAKITCAFAADMAHDLASKVLGRENEWGVQRDALGDAHQFISDFAAPEFLASLAEQAGPRHLDS
;
A
#
# COMPACT_ATOMS: atom_id res chain seq x y z
N MET A 1 -20.36 -32.44 -3.87
CA MET A 1 -20.14 -31.28 -3.00
C MET A 1 -18.66 -31.23 -2.81
N ASP A 2 -18.04 -30.24 -3.44
CA ASP A 2 -16.60 -30.01 -3.38
C ASP A 2 -16.30 -29.52 -1.96
N ASP A 3 -15.45 -30.24 -1.24
CA ASP A 3 -14.89 -29.81 0.05
C ASP A 3 -13.85 -28.74 -0.27
N GLY A 4 -14.38 -27.56 -0.62
CA GLY A 4 -13.59 -26.39 -0.95
C GLY A 4 -12.61 -26.15 0.17
N THR A 5 -11.33 -26.29 -0.14
CA THR A 5 -10.23 -26.05 0.77
C THR A 5 -10.49 -24.71 1.44
N ILE A 6 -10.67 -24.70 2.76
CA ILE A 6 -10.73 -23.43 3.49
C ILE A 6 -9.39 -22.75 3.22
N GLU A 7 -9.37 -21.77 2.31
CA GLU A 7 -8.18 -20.97 2.08
C GLU A 7 -7.78 -20.35 3.41
N GLN A 8 -6.58 -20.69 3.86
CA GLN A 8 -6.07 -20.21 5.13
C GLN A 8 -5.83 -18.71 5.02
N ILE A 9 -6.63 -17.93 5.75
CA ILE A 9 -6.49 -16.47 5.79
C ILE A 9 -5.06 -16.12 6.24
N ALA A 10 -4.41 -15.22 5.49
CA ALA A 10 -3.06 -14.76 5.78
C ALA A 10 -2.91 -14.28 7.23
N THR A 11 -1.78 -14.63 7.85
CA THR A 11 -1.40 -14.06 9.15
C THR A 11 -0.79 -12.68 8.93
N ALA A 12 -1.16 -11.69 9.75
CA ALA A 12 -0.63 -10.34 9.62
C ALA A 12 0.90 -10.32 9.72
N ASP A 13 1.54 -9.57 8.83
CA ASP A 13 2.99 -9.40 8.79
C ASP A 13 3.34 -7.90 8.69
N LEU A 14 3.63 -7.31 9.86
CA LEU A 14 4.01 -5.90 9.96
C LEU A 14 5.43 -5.64 9.42
N THR A 15 6.29 -6.67 9.36
CA THR A 15 7.63 -6.52 8.79
C THR A 15 7.54 -6.40 7.28
N ALA A 16 6.74 -7.27 6.64
CA ALA A 16 6.45 -7.16 5.22
C ALA A 16 5.68 -5.87 4.88
N ALA A 17 4.73 -5.46 5.72
CA ALA A 17 4.03 -4.19 5.54
C ALA A 17 4.99 -3.00 5.54
N ALA A 18 5.94 -2.95 6.48
CA ALA A 18 6.97 -1.90 6.52
C ALA A 18 7.84 -1.91 5.26
N ALA A 19 8.26 -3.09 4.79
CA ALA A 19 9.04 -3.20 3.55
C ALA A 19 8.29 -2.68 2.31
N VAL A 20 6.98 -2.97 2.21
CA VAL A 20 6.13 -2.44 1.13
C VAL A 20 5.95 -0.93 1.22
N VAL A 21 5.79 -0.38 2.44
CA VAL A 21 5.72 1.07 2.67
C VAL A 21 7.03 1.76 2.25
N ASP A 22 8.18 1.18 2.57
CA ASP A 22 9.48 1.72 2.17
C ASP A 22 9.69 1.64 0.65
N LEU A 23 9.29 0.54 0.01
CA LEU A 23 9.33 0.42 -1.45
C LEU A 23 8.44 1.49 -2.13
N ALA A 24 7.24 1.72 -1.61
CA ALA A 24 6.33 2.73 -2.14
C ALA A 24 6.88 4.15 -1.96
N ASP A 25 7.51 4.44 -0.81
CA ASP A 25 8.19 5.73 -0.55
C ASP A 25 9.33 5.98 -1.56
N ASP A 26 10.13 4.96 -1.86
CA ASP A 26 11.18 5.03 -2.87
C ASP A 26 10.64 5.34 -4.27
N ILE A 27 9.51 4.75 -4.64
CA ILE A 27 8.83 5.02 -5.92
C ILE A 27 8.32 6.46 -5.97
N VAL A 28 7.67 6.94 -4.91
CA VAL A 28 7.23 8.33 -4.78
C VAL A 28 8.41 9.29 -4.87
N GLY A 29 9.53 8.99 -4.21
CA GLY A 29 10.75 9.79 -4.27
C GLY A 29 11.32 9.91 -5.69
N LYS A 30 11.34 8.80 -6.45
CA LYS A 30 11.75 8.80 -7.87
C LYS A 30 10.79 9.62 -8.73
N ALA A 31 9.48 9.50 -8.49
CA ALA A 31 8.47 10.24 -9.24
C ALA A 31 8.54 11.75 -8.98
N VAL A 32 8.85 12.18 -7.74
CA VAL A 32 9.11 13.61 -7.43
C VAL A 32 10.33 14.13 -8.19
N GLN A 33 11.40 13.35 -8.27
CA GLN A 33 12.58 13.72 -9.07
C GLN A 33 12.20 13.84 -10.55
N GLN A 34 11.48 12.86 -11.09
CA GLN A 34 11.00 12.88 -12.47
C GLN A 34 10.07 14.04 -12.76
N LEU A 35 9.20 14.41 -11.83
CA LEU A 35 8.35 15.60 -11.91
C LEU A 35 9.18 16.86 -12.06
N SER A 36 10.26 17.00 -11.28
CA SER A 36 11.14 18.17 -11.35
C SER A 36 11.89 18.28 -12.68
N THR A 37 12.31 17.16 -13.27
CA THR A 37 13.08 17.14 -14.53
C THR A 37 12.21 17.34 -15.77
N THR A 38 10.90 17.08 -15.67
CA THR A 38 9.94 17.12 -16.80
C THR A 38 9.06 18.37 -16.83
N GLY A 39 9.47 19.43 -16.12
CA GLY A 39 8.84 20.75 -16.17
C GLY A 39 7.98 21.11 -14.94
N GLY A 40 8.00 20.27 -13.90
CA GLY A 40 7.34 20.56 -12.62
C GLY A 40 5.82 20.39 -12.64
N PRO A 41 5.17 20.66 -11.50
CA PRO A 41 3.74 20.41 -11.29
C PRO A 41 2.82 21.20 -12.24
N ASP A 42 3.20 22.41 -12.64
CA ASP A 42 2.40 23.21 -13.57
C ASP A 42 2.35 22.62 -14.98
N THR A 43 3.41 21.90 -15.38
CA THR A 43 3.49 21.21 -16.67
C THR A 43 2.89 19.80 -16.60
N GLN A 44 3.14 19.10 -15.50
CA GLN A 44 2.82 17.69 -15.30
C GLN A 44 1.73 17.51 -14.22
N GLN A 45 0.64 18.27 -14.32
CA GLN A 45 -0.36 18.39 -13.26
C GLN A 45 -0.98 17.05 -12.84
N VAL A 46 -1.24 16.15 -13.79
CA VAL A 46 -1.79 14.81 -13.51
C VAL A 46 -0.81 13.98 -12.69
N LEU A 47 0.45 13.91 -13.12
CA LEU A 47 1.51 13.23 -12.39
C LEU A 47 1.72 13.84 -11.00
N ALA A 48 1.73 15.17 -10.88
CA ALA A 48 1.87 15.84 -9.60
C ALA A 48 0.74 15.50 -8.61
N TYR A 49 -0.51 15.45 -9.08
CA TYR A 49 -1.65 15.06 -8.26
C TYR A 49 -1.56 13.58 -7.82
N ASP A 50 -1.21 12.69 -8.74
CA ASP A 50 -1.04 11.27 -8.41
C ASP A 50 0.09 11.04 -7.41
N ILE A 51 1.22 11.73 -7.56
CA ILE A 51 2.34 11.69 -6.61
C ILE A 51 1.86 12.18 -5.24
N ALA A 52 1.14 13.29 -5.17
CA ALA A 52 0.63 13.83 -3.91
C ALA A 52 -0.33 12.84 -3.22
N HIS A 53 -1.19 12.18 -4.00
CA HIS A 53 -2.11 11.18 -3.48
C HIS A 53 -1.36 9.94 -2.95
N ALA A 54 -0.45 9.38 -3.74
CA ALA A 54 0.37 8.25 -3.34
C ALA A 54 1.21 8.56 -2.10
N ALA A 55 1.85 9.73 -2.05
CA ALA A 55 2.64 10.17 -0.90
C ALA A 55 1.79 10.25 0.38
N SER A 56 0.54 10.74 0.28
CA SER A 56 -0.38 10.78 1.41
C SER A 56 -0.77 9.38 1.90
N ALA A 57 -0.99 8.44 0.97
CA ALA A 57 -1.29 7.05 1.31
C ALA A 57 -0.08 6.37 1.99
N VAL A 58 1.14 6.57 1.46
CA VAL A 58 2.39 6.08 2.06
C VAL A 58 2.58 6.63 3.48
N ALA A 59 2.40 7.93 3.68
CA ALA A 59 2.52 8.55 5.01
C ALA A 59 1.48 8.00 6.01
N THR A 60 0.26 7.73 5.54
CA THR A 60 -0.80 7.11 6.35
C THR A 60 -0.43 5.67 6.72
N ALA A 61 0.02 4.87 5.75
CA ALA A 61 0.44 3.49 5.97
C ALA A 61 1.62 3.42 6.96
N ARG A 62 2.59 4.32 6.84
CA ARG A 62 3.71 4.44 7.77
C ARG A 62 3.24 4.72 9.19
N SER A 63 2.26 5.60 9.36
CA SER A 63 1.67 5.91 10.67
C SER A 63 0.88 4.72 11.26
N LEU A 64 0.28 3.89 10.40
CA LEU A 64 -0.44 2.70 10.82
C LEU A 64 0.49 1.59 11.35
N LEU A 65 1.80 1.59 11.04
CA LEU A 65 2.72 0.58 11.58
C LEU A 65 2.77 0.60 13.11
N ASP A 66 2.82 1.80 13.71
CA ASP A 66 2.78 1.96 15.18
C ASP A 66 1.41 1.56 15.77
N TYR A 67 0.33 1.76 15.01
CA TYR A 67 -1.00 1.31 15.38
C TYR A 67 -1.09 -0.23 15.32
N GLY A 68 -0.59 -0.83 14.25
CA GLY A 68 -0.58 -2.27 14.04
C GLY A 68 0.17 -3.03 15.13
N ALA A 69 1.23 -2.44 15.68
CA ALA A 69 1.98 -3.01 16.79
C ALA A 69 1.18 -3.12 18.12
N LYS A 70 -0.04 -2.57 18.19
CA LYS A 70 -0.87 -2.56 19.41
C LYS A 70 -1.77 -3.79 19.58
N GLY A 71 -1.97 -4.61 18.54
CA GLY A 71 -2.79 -5.81 18.65
C GLY A 71 -3.02 -6.53 17.31
N ASP A 72 -3.60 -7.73 17.39
CA ASP A 72 -3.77 -8.61 16.23
C ASP A 72 -4.73 -8.04 15.16
N VAL A 73 -5.80 -7.36 15.59
CA VAL A 73 -6.78 -6.77 14.67
C VAL A 73 -6.18 -5.53 14.01
N GLU A 74 -5.47 -4.72 14.79
CA GLU A 74 -4.74 -3.54 14.34
C GLU A 74 -3.66 -3.92 13.32
N ALA A 75 -2.94 -5.01 13.57
CA ALA A 75 -1.94 -5.54 12.65
C ALA A 75 -2.57 -5.95 11.30
N LYS A 76 -3.71 -6.65 11.33
CA LYS A 76 -4.43 -7.03 10.11
C LYS A 76 -4.95 -5.82 9.33
N ILE A 77 -5.52 -4.83 10.01
CA ILE A 77 -5.97 -3.57 9.39
C ILE A 77 -4.78 -2.86 8.74
N THR A 78 -3.64 -2.84 9.41
CA THR A 78 -2.41 -2.23 8.89
C THR A 78 -1.92 -2.94 7.63
N CYS A 79 -1.90 -4.28 7.62
CA CYS A 79 -1.53 -5.05 6.42
C CYS A 79 -2.51 -4.82 5.26
N ALA A 80 -3.83 -4.84 5.52
CA ALA A 80 -4.85 -4.54 4.49
C ALA A 80 -4.66 -3.13 3.90
N PHE A 81 -4.44 -2.12 4.75
CA PHE A 81 -4.23 -0.76 4.27
C PHE A 81 -2.93 -0.62 3.46
N ALA A 82 -1.84 -1.25 3.90
CA ALA A 82 -0.57 -1.24 3.16
C ALA A 82 -0.72 -1.92 1.78
N ALA A 83 -1.52 -2.98 1.69
CA ALA A 83 -1.80 -3.67 0.44
C ALA A 83 -2.67 -2.83 -0.50
N ASP A 84 -3.71 -2.19 0.02
CA ASP A 84 -4.55 -1.25 -0.74
C ASP A 84 -3.74 -0.06 -1.27
N MET A 85 -2.89 0.54 -0.42
CA MET A 85 -1.97 1.61 -0.80
C MET A 85 -1.02 1.18 -1.94
N ALA A 86 -0.41 0.00 -1.82
CA ALA A 86 0.51 -0.50 -2.84
C ALA A 86 -0.23 -0.87 -4.14
N HIS A 87 -1.45 -1.39 -4.04
CA HIS A 87 -2.30 -1.70 -5.19
C HIS A 87 -2.75 -0.42 -5.93
N ASP A 88 -3.17 0.63 -5.22
CA ASP A 88 -3.49 1.93 -5.81
C ASP A 88 -2.26 2.53 -6.51
N LEU A 89 -1.09 2.54 -5.85
CA LEU A 89 0.16 3.01 -6.45
C LEU A 89 0.51 2.21 -7.72
N ALA A 90 0.41 0.88 -7.67
CA ALA A 90 0.63 0.04 -8.84
C ALA A 90 -0.30 0.39 -10.01
N SER A 91 -1.58 0.66 -9.72
CA SER A 91 -2.56 1.06 -10.75
C SER A 91 -2.22 2.40 -11.41
N LYS A 92 -1.62 3.35 -10.67
CA LYS A 92 -1.18 4.65 -11.19
C LYS A 92 0.10 4.58 -12.00
N VAL A 93 0.98 3.64 -11.66
CA VAL A 93 2.29 3.41 -12.29
C VAL A 93 2.17 2.56 -13.56
N LEU A 94 1.29 1.57 -13.58
CA LEU A 94 1.17 0.61 -14.69
C LEU A 94 0.95 1.31 -16.04
N GLY A 95 1.85 1.06 -16.98
CA GLY A 95 1.84 1.68 -18.31
C GLY A 95 2.31 3.14 -18.36
N ARG A 96 2.66 3.72 -17.20
CA ARG A 96 3.16 5.09 -17.01
C ARG A 96 4.54 5.12 -16.37
N GLU A 97 5.28 4.02 -16.38
CA GLU A 97 6.50 3.86 -15.59
C GLU A 97 7.57 4.89 -15.95
N ASN A 98 7.66 5.27 -17.23
CA ASN A 98 8.53 6.35 -17.70
C ASN A 98 8.11 7.74 -17.17
N GLU A 99 6.81 8.01 -17.03
CA GLU A 99 6.30 9.26 -16.43
C GLU A 99 6.61 9.30 -14.93
N TRP A 100 6.60 8.14 -14.27
CA TRP A 100 6.93 7.99 -12.85
C TRP A 100 8.43 7.87 -12.58
N GLY A 101 9.26 7.73 -13.61
CA GLY A 101 10.71 7.59 -13.47
C GLY A 101 11.15 6.25 -12.88
N VAL A 102 10.37 5.18 -13.09
CA VAL A 102 10.62 3.84 -12.54
C VAL A 102 10.68 2.77 -13.63
N GLN A 103 11.15 1.57 -13.26
CA GLN A 103 11.17 0.41 -14.16
C GLN A 103 9.78 -0.23 -14.24
N ARG A 104 9.55 -1.06 -15.27
CA ARG A 104 8.25 -1.74 -15.53
C ARG A 104 7.70 -2.50 -14.31
N ASP A 105 8.58 -3.11 -13.52
CA ASP A 105 8.20 -3.97 -12.40
C ASP A 105 8.60 -3.35 -11.05
N ALA A 106 8.40 -2.05 -10.88
CA ALA A 106 8.85 -1.32 -9.70
C ALA A 106 8.23 -1.82 -8.38
N LEU A 107 7.04 -2.44 -8.44
CA LEU A 107 6.34 -3.04 -7.29
C LEU A 107 6.39 -4.58 -7.29
N GLY A 108 7.23 -5.21 -8.11
CA GLY A 108 7.28 -6.67 -8.22
C GLY A 108 7.46 -7.38 -6.87
N ASP A 109 8.33 -6.83 -6.02
CA ASP A 109 8.61 -7.37 -4.68
C ASP A 109 7.41 -7.27 -3.72
N ALA A 110 6.42 -6.40 -4.00
CA ALA A 110 5.20 -6.27 -3.20
C ALA A 110 4.07 -7.21 -3.66
N HIS A 111 4.22 -7.91 -4.79
CA HIS A 111 3.14 -8.69 -5.41
C HIS A 111 2.49 -9.69 -4.46
N GLN A 112 3.30 -10.51 -3.76
CA GLN A 112 2.77 -11.51 -2.83
C GLN A 112 2.04 -10.86 -1.66
N PHE A 113 2.60 -9.79 -1.09
CA PHE A 113 1.98 -9.06 0.00
C PHE A 113 0.61 -8.49 -0.41
N ILE A 114 0.53 -7.86 -1.58
CA ILE A 114 -0.73 -7.34 -2.12
C ILE A 114 -1.72 -8.49 -2.32
N SER A 115 -1.30 -9.60 -2.92
CA SER A 115 -2.15 -10.77 -3.15
C SER A 115 -2.74 -11.33 -1.86
N ASP A 116 -1.94 -11.42 -0.80
CA ASP A 116 -2.36 -12.01 0.48
C ASP A 116 -3.31 -11.09 1.26
N PHE A 117 -3.01 -9.80 1.32
CA PHE A 117 -3.70 -8.85 2.21
C PHE A 117 -4.79 -8.02 1.52
N ALA A 118 -4.89 -8.06 0.19
CA ALA A 118 -6.05 -7.58 -0.57
C ALA A 118 -7.03 -8.72 -0.94
N ALA A 119 -6.74 -9.96 -0.54
CA ALA A 119 -7.60 -11.11 -0.80
C ALA A 119 -9.03 -10.87 -0.25
N PRO A 120 -10.09 -11.19 -1.02
CA PRO A 120 -11.48 -10.98 -0.58
C PRO A 120 -11.80 -11.57 0.79
N GLU A 121 -11.25 -12.74 1.09
CA GLU A 121 -11.44 -13.52 2.32
C GLU A 121 -10.75 -12.83 3.51
N PHE A 122 -9.56 -12.26 3.28
CA PHE A 122 -8.84 -11.47 4.28
C PHE A 122 -9.63 -10.18 4.61
N LEU A 123 -10.08 -9.45 3.59
CA LEU A 123 -10.87 -8.23 3.77
C LEU A 123 -12.23 -8.51 4.43
N ALA A 124 -12.91 -9.60 4.04
CA ALA A 124 -14.16 -10.02 4.65
C ALA A 124 -13.98 -10.33 6.15
N SER A 125 -12.82 -10.88 6.55
CA SER A 125 -12.51 -11.14 7.96
C SER A 125 -12.44 -9.87 8.82
N LEU A 126 -12.18 -8.72 8.21
CA LEU A 126 -12.08 -7.40 8.86
C LEU A 126 -13.37 -6.59 8.82
N ALA A 127 -14.33 -6.93 7.95
CA ALA A 127 -15.50 -6.08 7.68
C ALA A 127 -16.36 -5.75 8.91
N GLU A 128 -16.41 -6.66 9.89
CA GLU A 128 -17.20 -6.50 11.12
C GLU A 128 -16.35 -6.10 12.34
N GLN A 129 -15.06 -5.79 12.16
CA GLN A 129 -14.11 -5.54 13.24
C GLN A 129 -13.56 -4.11 13.18
N ALA A 130 -14.17 -3.19 13.92
CA ALA A 130 -13.59 -1.87 14.18
C ALA A 130 -12.46 -2.02 15.22
N GLY A 131 -11.21 -2.09 14.76
CA GLY A 131 -10.04 -2.20 15.64
C GLY A 131 -10.02 -1.13 16.76
N PRO A 132 -9.50 -1.44 17.96
CA PRO A 132 -9.43 -0.49 19.07
C PRO A 132 -8.72 0.81 18.70
N ARG A 133 -9.31 1.97 19.02
CA ARG A 133 -8.77 3.28 18.60
C ARG A 133 -7.46 3.67 19.31
N HIS A 134 -7.27 3.26 20.57
CA HIS A 134 -6.14 3.65 21.42
C HIS A 134 -5.97 5.17 21.59
N LEU A 135 -7.09 5.91 21.64
CA LEU A 135 -7.12 7.38 21.75
C LEU A 135 -7.69 7.90 23.08
N ASP A 136 -8.27 7.03 23.92
CA ASP A 136 -9.02 7.42 25.12
C ASP A 136 -8.12 7.44 26.38
N SER A 137 -6.90 8.00 26.28
CA SER A 137 -5.94 8.15 27.39
C SER A 137 -5.88 9.58 27.94
#